data_AF-A0A1F5J281-F1
#
_entry.id   AF-A0A1F5J281-F1
#
_cell.length_a   1.000
_cell.length_b   1.000
_cell.length_c   1.000
_cell.angle_alpha   90.00
_cell.angle_beta   90.00
_cell.angle_gamma   90.00
#
_symmetry.space_group_name_H-M   'P 1'
#
loop_
_entity.id
_entity.type
_entity.pdbx_description
1 polymer ?
#
loop_
_entity_poly.entity_id
_entity_poly.type
_entity_poly.pdbx_seq_one_letter_code
_entity_poly.pdbx_strand_id
1 'polypeptide(L)'
;MKENHTGRYTAYVKYFVIAALTAAWILAAWTGFMLGVVPYSPGDEKDVLLLGYTRAEWGIIHSWLSVGAVSITAVEILITRKSLREFIRYLTEPQGKETAD
;
A
#
# COMPACT_ATOMS: atom_id res chain seq x y z
N MET A 1 -11.13 22.57 31.01
CA MET A 1 -10.97 22.36 29.56
C MET A 1 -10.04 21.18 29.37
N LYS A 2 -10.55 19.94 29.36
CA LYS A 2 -9.73 18.74 29.13
C LYS A 2 -9.50 18.64 27.62
N GLU A 3 -8.31 18.99 27.17
CA GLU A 3 -7.88 18.73 25.80
C GLU A 3 -8.13 17.25 25.49
N ASN A 4 -8.84 16.97 24.39
CA ASN A 4 -8.97 15.62 23.89
C ASN A 4 -7.58 15.22 23.35
N HIS A 5 -6.77 14.57 24.19
CA HIS A 5 -5.49 14.05 23.75
C HIS A 5 -5.70 12.82 22.86
N THR A 6 -6.76 12.07 23.11
CA THR A 6 -7.11 10.82 22.42
C THR A 6 -7.34 10.99 20.91
N GLY A 7 -7.94 12.10 20.47
CA GLY A 7 -8.15 12.36 19.03
C GLY A 7 -6.85 12.69 18.29
N ARG A 8 -5.92 13.41 18.94
CA ARG A 8 -4.61 13.73 18.38
C ARG A 8 -3.75 12.47 18.22
N TYR A 9 -3.70 11.62 19.24
CA TYR A 9 -2.97 10.33 19.18
C TYR A 9 -3.50 9.43 18.06
N THR A 10 -4.83 9.36 17.90
CA THR A 10 -5.45 8.55 16.83
C THR A 10 -5.07 9.08 15.44
N ALA A 11 -4.99 10.41 15.28
CA ALA A 11 -4.55 11.01 14.02
C ALA A 11 -3.06 10.71 13.72
N TYR A 12 -2.16 10.85 14.70
CA TYR A 12 -0.74 10.53 14.52
C TYR A 12 -0.51 9.07 14.11
N VAL A 13 -1.20 8.14 14.78
CA VAL A 13 -1.12 6.70 14.43
C VAL A 13 -1.59 6.48 13.00
N LYS A 14 -2.70 7.11 12.60
CA LYS A 14 -3.20 7.01 11.22
C LYS A 14 -2.21 7.54 10.19
N TYR A 15 -1.62 8.72 10.42
CA TYR A 15 -0.60 9.27 9.51
C TYR A 15 0.64 8.39 9.43
N PHE A 16 1.07 7.84 10.55
CA PHE A 16 2.20 6.90 10.59
C PHE A 16 1.90 5.63 9.79
N VAL A 17 0.71 5.05 9.94
CA VAL A 17 0.28 3.87 9.17
C VAL A 17 0.25 4.17 7.68
N ILE A 18 -0.31 5.31 7.27
CA ILE A 18 -0.34 5.72 5.85
C ILE A 18 1.09 5.92 5.31
N ALA A 19 1.97 6.58 6.07
CA ALA A 19 3.35 6.80 5.67
C ALA A 19 4.12 5.46 5.53
N ALA A 20 3.97 4.56 6.50
CA ALA A 20 4.57 3.23 6.47
C ALA A 20 4.06 2.41 5.29
N LEU A 21 2.76 2.45 5.03
CA LEU A 21 2.14 1.75 3.91
C LEU A 21 2.63 2.31 2.57
N THR A 22 2.72 3.63 2.44
CA THR A 22 3.26 4.30 1.26
C THR A 22 4.71 3.91 1.01
N ALA A 23 5.55 3.94 2.05
CA ALA A 23 6.94 3.52 1.96
C ALA A 23 7.09 2.05 1.55
N ALA A 24 6.28 1.15 2.13
CA ALA A 24 6.26 -0.26 1.76
C ALA A 24 5.90 -0.46 0.29
N TRP A 25 4.90 0.25 -0.22
CA TRP A 25 4.48 0.18 -1.62
C TRP A 25 5.50 0.79 -2.58
N ILE A 26 6.16 1.89 -2.22
CA ILE A 26 7.27 2.46 -3.00
C ILE A 26 8.40 1.42 -3.12
N LEU A 27 8.75 0.76 -2.01
CA LEU A 27 9.81 -0.24 -2.01
C LEU A 27 9.43 -1.49 -2.82
N ALA A 28 8.18 -1.95 -2.70
CA ALA A 28 7.66 -3.05 -3.51
C ALA A 28 7.67 -2.70 -5.01
N ALA A 29 7.19 -1.51 -5.38
CA ALA A 29 7.21 -1.04 -6.77
C ALA A 29 8.63 -0.91 -7.32
N TRP A 30 9.55 -0.36 -6.53
CA TRP A 30 10.96 -0.22 -6.89
C TRP A 30 11.62 -1.58 -7.14
N THR A 31 11.40 -2.54 -6.25
CA THR A 31 11.96 -3.91 -6.40
C THR A 31 11.35 -4.65 -7.59
N GLY A 32 10.05 -4.47 -7.86
CA GLY A 32 9.41 -5.01 -9.05
C GLY A 32 9.92 -4.38 -10.35
N PHE A 33 10.14 -3.06 -10.35
CA PHE A 33 10.75 -2.35 -11.47
C PHE A 33 12.16 -2.87 -11.78
N MET A 34 12.99 -3.07 -10.75
CA MET A 34 14.33 -3.64 -10.90
C MET A 34 14.31 -5.04 -11.54
N LEU A 35 13.36 -5.89 -11.15
CA LEU A 35 13.18 -7.21 -11.75
C LEU A 35 12.66 -7.16 -13.20
N GLY A 36 11.89 -6.13 -13.54
CA GLY A 36 11.27 -5.96 -14.86
C GLY A 36 12.18 -5.33 -15.92
N VAL A 37 13.13 -4.48 -15.53
CA VAL A 37 14.07 -3.83 -16.46
C VAL A 37 15.15 -4.79 -16.96
N VAL A 38 15.46 -5.85 -16.21
CA VAL A 38 16.48 -6.84 -16.61
C VAL A 38 15.86 -7.83 -17.59
N PRO A 39 16.32 -7.89 -18.86
CA PRO A 39 15.82 -8.86 -19.84
C PRO A 39 16.06 -10.28 -19.33
N TYR A 40 15.09 -11.18 -19.51
CA TYR A 40 15.20 -12.57 -19.06
C TYR A 40 16.09 -13.37 -20.02
N SER A 41 17.28 -13.76 -19.58
CA SER A 41 18.14 -14.71 -20.29
C SER A 41 18.12 -16.08 -19.60
N PRO A 42 18.05 -17.20 -20.34
CA PRO A 42 18.23 -18.54 -19.79
C PRO A 42 19.67 -18.68 -19.23
N GLY A 43 19.87 -18.36 -17.95
CA GLY A 43 21.17 -18.26 -17.29
C GLY A 43 21.25 -17.20 -16.18
N ASP A 44 20.27 -16.28 -16.12
CA ASP A 44 20.22 -15.12 -15.21
C ASP A 44 20.20 -15.44 -13.71
N GLU A 45 20.02 -16.70 -13.31
CA GLU A 45 20.03 -17.09 -11.89
C GLU A 45 21.40 -16.83 -11.24
N LYS A 46 22.47 -16.74 -12.04
CA LYS A 46 23.83 -16.46 -11.57
C LYS A 46 24.29 -15.03 -11.83
N ASP A 47 23.50 -14.25 -12.58
CA ASP A 47 23.85 -12.87 -12.86
C ASP A 47 23.56 -12.03 -11.63
N VAL A 48 24.66 -11.51 -11.08
CA VAL A 48 24.65 -10.64 -9.91
C VAL A 48 24.07 -9.31 -10.36
N LEU A 49 22.88 -9.00 -9.85
CA LEU A 49 22.22 -7.71 -10.06
C LEU A 49 22.75 -6.66 -9.06
N LEU A 50 22.07 -5.52 -9.02
CA LEU A 50 22.33 -4.44 -8.07
C LEU A 50 22.47 -4.96 -6.63
N LEU A 51 23.41 -4.34 -5.91
CA LEU A 51 23.74 -4.65 -4.51
C LEU A 51 24.33 -6.05 -4.26
N GLY A 52 24.79 -6.75 -5.30
CA GLY A 52 25.47 -8.03 -5.14
C GLY A 52 24.55 -9.24 -4.99
N TYR A 53 23.24 -9.06 -5.18
CA TYR A 53 22.25 -10.14 -5.12
C TYR A 53 21.89 -10.63 -6.52
N THR A 54 21.65 -11.92 -6.65
CA THR A 54 21.13 -12.54 -7.89
C THR A 54 19.69 -12.10 -8.17
N ARG A 55 19.24 -12.30 -9.41
CA ARG A 55 17.84 -12.10 -9.79
C ARG A 55 16.87 -12.93 -8.95
N ALA A 56 17.24 -14.17 -8.65
CA ALA A 56 16.44 -15.08 -7.83
C ALA A 56 16.26 -14.54 -6.41
N GLU A 57 17.34 -14.05 -5.79
CA GLU A 57 17.29 -13.46 -4.44
C GLU A 57 16.46 -12.17 -4.41
N TRP A 58 16.61 -11.30 -5.42
CA TRP A 58 15.74 -10.13 -5.56
C TRP A 58 14.26 -10.51 -5.73
N GLY A 59 13.97 -11.60 -6.45
CA GLY A 59 12.62 -12.14 -6.57
C GLY A 59 12.04 -12.58 -5.22
N ILE A 60 12.83 -13.24 -4.39
CA ILE A 60 12.43 -13.65 -3.03
C ILE A 60 12.17 -12.43 -2.15
N ILE A 61 13.09 -11.46 -2.15
CA ILE A 61 12.95 -10.21 -1.37
C ILE A 61 11.70 -9.44 -1.80
N HIS A 62 11.51 -9.25 -3.12
CA HIS A 62 10.34 -8.58 -3.68
C HIS A 62 9.03 -9.28 -3.29
N SER A 63 9.03 -10.62 -3.33
CA SER A 63 7.85 -11.42 -2.95
C SER A 63 7.48 -11.21 -1.48
N TRP A 64 8.45 -11.27 -0.56
CA TRP A 64 8.20 -11.02 0.87
C TRP A 64 7.75 -9.58 1.16
N LEU A 65 8.37 -8.59 0.51
CA LEU A 65 7.95 -7.19 0.60
C LEU A 65 6.51 -6.99 0.10
N SER A 66 6.16 -7.62 -1.03
CA SER A 66 4.82 -7.53 -1.62
C SER A 66 3.78 -8.20 -0.74
N VAL A 67 4.06 -9.39 -0.18
CA VAL A 67 3.18 -10.06 0.79
C VAL A 67 2.96 -9.19 2.03
N GLY A 68 4.03 -8.57 2.55
CA GLY A 68 3.94 -7.64 3.67
C GLY A 68 3.06 -6.43 3.35
N ALA A 69 3.30 -5.76 2.21
CA ALA A 69 2.53 -4.60 1.77
C ALA A 69 1.04 -4.93 1.59
N VAL A 70 0.72 -6.05 0.92
CA VAL A 70 -0.65 -6.52 0.72
C VAL A 70 -1.34 -6.82 2.06
N SER A 71 -0.64 -7.45 2.99
CA SER A 71 -1.19 -7.78 4.31
C SER A 71 -1.53 -6.51 5.11
N ILE A 72 -0.65 -5.50 5.11
CA ILE A 72 -0.90 -4.22 5.78
C ILE A 72 -2.07 -3.49 5.10
N THR A 73 -2.13 -3.50 3.76
CA THR A 73 -3.28 -2.94 3.02
C THR A 73 -4.59 -3.63 3.40
N ALA A 74 -4.61 -4.96 3.52
CA ALA A 74 -5.81 -5.69 3.91
C ALA A 74 -6.29 -5.30 5.31
N VAL A 75 -5.36 -5.18 6.27
CA VAL A 75 -5.67 -4.70 7.63
C VAL A 75 -6.22 -3.27 7.59
N GLU A 76 -5.60 -2.38 6.83
CA GLU A 76 -6.05 -0.98 6.68
C GLU A 76 -7.46 -0.90 6.09
N ILE A 77 -7.78 -1.72 5.08
CA ILE A 77 -9.12 -1.83 4.51
C ILE A 77 -10.12 -2.33 5.56
N LEU A 78 -9.78 -3.33 6.36
CA LEU A 78 -10.66 -3.84 7.41
C LEU A 78 -10.96 -2.77 8.48
N ILE A 79 -9.98 -1.95 8.83
CA ILE A 79 -10.13 -0.83 9.77
C ILE A 79 -11.01 0.27 9.15
N THR A 80 -10.74 0.62 7.88
CA THR A 80 -11.39 1.75 7.18
C THR A 80 -12.70 1.36 6.47
N ARG A 81 -13.11 0.08 6.51
CA ARG A 81 -14.28 -0.47 5.79
C ARG A 81 -15.57 0.32 5.98
N LYS A 82 -15.77 0.89 7.18
CA LYS A 82 -16.94 1.73 7.47
C LYS A 82 -16.88 3.04 6.68
N SER A 83 -15.73 3.72 6.71
CA SER A 83 -15.48 4.93 5.94
C SER A 83 -15.57 4.67 4.44
N LEU A 84 -15.06 3.53 3.96
CA LEU A 84 -15.13 3.14 2.56
C LEU A 84 -16.57 2.91 2.11
N ARG A 85 -17.39 2.24 2.94
CA ARG A 85 -18.81 2.01 2.64
C ARG A 85 -19.59 3.32 2.55
N GLU A 86 -19.37 4.25 3.49
CA GLU A 86 -20.01 5.56 3.45
C GLU A 86 -19.58 6.38 2.23
N PHE A 87 -18.31 6.32 1.85
CA PHE A 87 -17.79 6.96 0.64
C PHE A 87 -18.40 6.36 -0.64
N ILE A 88 -18.52 5.04 -0.74
CA ILE A 88 -19.18 4.38 -1.87
C ILE A 88 -20.66 4.76 -1.91
N ARG A 89 -21.35 4.82 -0.76
CA ARG A 89 -22.74 5.27 -0.70
C ARG A 89 -22.87 6.70 -1.21
N TYR A 90 -21.99 7.60 -0.77
CA TYR A 90 -21.95 8.98 -1.23
C TYR A 90 -21.74 9.09 -2.75
N LEU A 91 -20.87 8.27 -3.34
CA LEU A 91 -20.63 8.27 -4.80
C LEU A 91 -21.78 7.66 -5.60
N THR A 92 -22.55 6.75 -5.00
CA THR A 92 -23.62 6.00 -5.68
C THR A 92 -25.00 6.62 -5.46
N GLU A 93 -25.17 7.42 -4.40
CA GLU A 93 -26.39 8.19 -4.17
C GLU A 93 -26.49 9.31 -5.21
N PRO A 94 -27.54 9.32 -6.06
CA PRO A 94 -27.75 10.40 -7.00
C PRO A 94 -28.00 11.70 -6.21
N GLN A 95 -27.17 12.71 -6.44
CA GLN A 95 -27.25 14.07 -5.87
C GLN A 95 -28.47 14.87 -6.41
N GLY A 96 -29.58 14.21 -6.72
CA GLY A 96 -30.68 14.78 -7.50
C GLY A 96 -32.05 14.40 -6.96
N LYS A 97 -32.38 14.85 -5.75
CA LYS A 97 -33.77 14.96 -5.27
C LYS A 97 -33.95 16.23 -4.42
N GLU A 98 -33.53 17.36 -4.96
CA GLU A 98 -33.84 18.72 -4.50
C GLU A 98 -33.65 19.55 -5.78
N THR A 99 -34.66 19.94 -6.56
CA THR A 99 -35.85 20.73 -6.26
C THR A 99 -36.87 20.52 -7.39
N ALA A 100 -38.06 19.99 -7.10
CA ALA A 100 -39.22 20.11 -7.97
C ALA A 100 -40.48 19.94 -7.12
N ASP A 101 -40.83 21.00 -6.41
CA ASP A 101 -42.17 21.28 -5.93
C ASP A 101 -42.48 22.74 -6.32
#